data_AF-A0A5F9DRY9-F1
#
_entry.id   AF-A0A5F9DRY9-F1
#
_cell.length_a   1.000
_cell.length_b   1.000
_cell.length_c   1.000
_cell.angle_alpha   90.00
_cell.angle_beta   90.00
_cell.angle_gamma   90.00
#
_symmetry.space_group_name_H-M   'P 1'
#
loop_
_entity.id
_entity.type
_entity.pdbx_description
1 polymer ?
#
loop_
_entity_poly.entity_id
_entity_poly.type
_entity_poly.pdbx_seq_one_letter_code
_entity_poly.pdbx_strand_id
1 'polypeptide(L)'
;MRVAPLARGEGARGRRGEDKELTLTPPTYVDYKPSLPAGRRSSKIRWRRSGGLTMSSTSSMLLGYWDIRGLAHAIRLLLEFTDTCYEEKRYTCGEAPDYDRSQWLDVKFKLDLDFPNLPYLIDGTHKLTQSNAILRYLARKHGLCGETEEERIQVDIQENQLMDTRMLLATLCYSPDFEKLKPEYLKGLPEKLQLYSQFLGKRPWFAGDKITFADFLVYDILDQTRIFVPGCLDAFPNLKDFMSRFEGLPKISAYMKSSRFLRVPVCAKTAKWRGI
;
A
#
# COMPACT_ATOMS: atom_id res chain seq x y z
N MET A 1 12.43 25.44 57.15
CA MET A 1 13.47 26.01 58.02
C MET A 1 13.51 25.17 59.29
N ARG A 2 14.70 24.67 59.68
CA ARG A 2 15.08 23.98 60.94
C ARG A 2 14.64 22.52 61.12
N VAL A 3 15.41 21.57 61.66
CA VAL A 3 16.85 21.22 61.83
C VAL A 3 16.79 19.70 62.19
N ALA A 4 17.78 18.88 61.79
CA ALA A 4 18.01 17.49 62.24
C ALA A 4 18.53 17.42 63.72
N PRO A 5 19.13 16.34 64.31
CA PRO A 5 19.32 14.92 63.92
C PRO A 5 19.24 13.89 65.13
N LEU A 6 19.76 12.65 64.92
CA LEU A 6 20.33 11.63 65.88
C LEU A 6 19.36 10.61 66.53
N ALA A 7 19.65 9.31 66.72
CA ALA A 7 20.80 8.42 66.41
C ALA A 7 20.43 6.91 66.61
N ARG A 8 21.16 6.05 65.87
CA ARG A 8 21.68 4.67 66.13
C ARG A 8 20.81 3.52 66.70
N GLY A 9 20.93 2.36 66.04
CA GLY A 9 20.76 1.02 66.60
C GLY A 9 21.16 -0.06 65.57
N GLU A 10 22.05 -0.97 65.97
CA GLU A 10 22.81 -1.91 65.13
C GLU A 10 22.05 -3.20 64.73
N GLY A 11 22.45 -3.78 63.58
CA GLY A 11 22.73 -5.22 63.44
C GLY A 11 21.60 -6.18 63.09
N ALA A 12 21.59 -6.70 61.85
CA ALA A 12 21.54 -8.16 61.59
C ALA A 12 21.83 -8.47 60.11
N ARG A 13 22.54 -9.58 59.91
CA ARG A 13 23.15 -10.08 58.68
C ARG A 13 22.14 -10.66 57.68
N GLY A 14 22.44 -10.48 56.39
CA GLY A 14 22.57 -11.59 55.44
C GLY A 14 21.39 -11.91 54.53
N ARG A 15 21.53 -11.56 53.24
CA ARG A 15 21.76 -12.52 52.12
C ARG A 15 21.75 -11.74 50.80
N ARG A 16 22.87 -11.82 50.07
CA ARG A 16 22.96 -11.42 48.66
C ARG A 16 22.14 -12.41 47.84
N GLY A 17 21.16 -11.91 47.09
CA GLY A 17 20.50 -12.69 46.03
C GLY A 17 21.45 -12.77 44.84
N GLU A 18 21.71 -13.98 44.40
CA GLU A 18 22.51 -14.30 43.21
C GLU A 18 21.76 -13.90 41.94
N ASP A 19 22.46 -13.22 41.03
CA ASP A 19 22.04 -13.00 39.66
C ASP A 19 21.96 -14.35 38.93
N LYS A 20 20.75 -14.76 38.55
CA LYS A 20 20.54 -15.92 37.66
C LYS A 20 20.46 -15.43 36.22
N GLU A 21 21.58 -15.58 35.53
CA GLU A 21 21.71 -15.47 34.08
C GLU A 21 20.86 -16.58 33.42
N LEU A 22 19.75 -16.20 32.80
CA LEU A 22 18.87 -17.08 32.04
C LEU A 22 19.53 -17.40 30.69
N THR A 23 20.29 -18.49 30.65
CA THR A 23 20.77 -19.09 29.41
C THR A 23 19.62 -19.83 28.71
N LEU A 24 19.07 -19.22 27.66
CA LEU A 24 18.11 -19.87 26.76
C LEU A 24 18.87 -20.81 25.82
N THR A 25 18.69 -22.12 25.98
CA THR A 25 19.15 -23.12 25.01
C THR A 25 18.27 -23.05 23.74
N PRO A 26 18.86 -23.08 22.54
CA PRO A 26 18.07 -23.08 21.31
C PRO A 26 17.35 -24.43 21.12
N PRO A 27 16.12 -24.43 20.58
CA PRO A 27 15.37 -25.66 20.36
C PRO A 27 16.06 -26.53 19.29
N THR A 28 16.15 -27.82 19.57
CA THR A 28 16.68 -28.83 18.65
C THR A 28 15.78 -28.95 17.42
N TYR A 29 16.36 -28.79 16.24
CA TYR A 29 15.71 -29.01 14.96
C TYR A 29 15.43 -30.50 14.79
N VAL A 30 14.16 -30.89 14.63
CA VAL A 30 13.80 -32.26 14.26
C VAL A 30 13.71 -32.32 12.73
N ASP A 31 14.67 -33.00 12.12
CA ASP A 31 14.69 -33.27 10.68
C ASP A 31 13.49 -34.16 10.28
N TYR A 32 12.50 -33.56 9.63
CA TYR A 32 11.37 -34.31 9.06
C TYR A 32 11.75 -34.80 7.65
N LYS A 33 12.11 -36.09 7.52
CA LYS A 33 12.24 -36.77 6.22
C LYS A 33 10.88 -37.36 5.79
N PRO A 34 10.26 -36.92 4.69
CA PRO A 34 9.11 -37.62 4.14
C PRO A 34 9.57 -38.89 3.41
N SER A 35 9.09 -40.05 3.86
CA SER A 35 9.23 -41.33 3.16
C SER A 35 8.24 -41.41 2.00
N LEU A 36 8.77 -41.50 0.78
CA LEU A 36 7.99 -41.82 -0.43
C LEU A 36 7.90 -43.35 -0.59
N PRO A 37 6.71 -43.94 -0.80
CA PRO A 37 6.61 -45.32 -1.24
C PRO A 37 6.89 -45.44 -2.75
N ALA A 38 7.63 -46.48 -3.09
CA ALA A 38 8.12 -46.79 -4.43
C ALA A 38 7.01 -47.28 -5.40
N GLY A 39 7.05 -46.74 -6.62
CA GLY A 39 6.95 -47.49 -7.89
C GLY A 39 5.66 -48.24 -8.24
N ARG A 40 4.97 -47.76 -9.28
CA ARG A 40 4.37 -48.64 -10.31
C ARG A 40 4.55 -48.06 -11.72
N ARG A 41 4.90 -48.95 -12.64
CA ARG A 41 5.26 -48.72 -14.04
C ARG A 41 4.05 -48.37 -14.92
N SER A 42 4.29 -47.38 -15.79
CA SER A 42 3.91 -47.30 -17.22
C SER A 42 2.52 -47.74 -17.67
N SER A 43 1.76 -46.78 -18.19
CA SER A 43 0.99 -46.94 -19.43
C SER A 43 1.03 -45.65 -20.25
N LYS A 44 1.69 -45.70 -21.41
CA LYS A 44 1.72 -44.65 -22.43
C LYS A 44 0.29 -44.44 -22.97
N ILE A 45 -0.33 -43.30 -22.65
CA ILE A 45 -1.53 -42.81 -23.33
C ILE A 45 -1.10 -41.78 -24.37
N ARG A 46 -1.27 -42.15 -25.64
CA ARG A 46 -1.02 -41.31 -26.81
C ARG A 46 -2.24 -40.41 -27.03
N TRP A 47 -2.15 -39.15 -26.63
CA TRP A 47 -3.16 -38.15 -26.96
C TRP A 47 -3.00 -37.71 -28.42
N ARG A 48 -4.03 -37.96 -29.23
CA ARG A 48 -4.17 -37.34 -30.56
C ARG A 48 -4.40 -35.84 -30.35
N ARG A 49 -3.59 -35.00 -31.01
CA ARG A 49 -3.84 -33.57 -31.17
C ARG A 49 -5.12 -33.38 -31.98
N SER A 50 -6.23 -33.08 -31.34
CA SER A 50 -7.32 -32.32 -31.95
C SER A 50 -6.98 -30.84 -31.77
N GLY A 51 -6.61 -30.18 -32.86
CA GLY A 51 -6.44 -28.74 -32.92
C GLY A 51 -7.78 -28.06 -32.64
N GLY A 52 -8.01 -27.69 -31.39
CA GLY A 52 -8.96 -26.66 -31.01
C GLY A 52 -8.20 -25.34 -31.01
N LEU A 53 -8.59 -24.42 -31.88
CA LEU A 53 -8.19 -23.03 -31.79
C LEU A 53 -8.82 -22.49 -30.49
N THR A 54 -8.10 -22.58 -29.37
CA THR A 54 -8.51 -21.90 -28.14
C THR A 54 -8.39 -20.41 -28.42
N MET A 55 -9.50 -19.76 -28.74
CA MET A 55 -9.63 -18.34 -28.45
C MET A 55 -9.39 -18.23 -26.94
N SER A 56 -8.20 -17.78 -26.56
CA SER A 56 -7.94 -17.31 -25.21
C SER A 56 -8.90 -16.15 -25.01
N SER A 57 -10.04 -16.40 -24.37
CA SER A 57 -10.76 -15.38 -23.66
C SER A 57 -9.78 -14.92 -22.58
N THR A 58 -8.97 -13.93 -22.90
CA THR A 58 -8.26 -13.17 -21.88
C THR A 58 -9.35 -12.46 -21.11
N SER A 59 -9.88 -13.12 -20.08
CA SER A 59 -10.82 -12.51 -19.15
C SER A 59 -10.13 -11.27 -18.60
N SER A 60 -10.73 -10.11 -18.88
CA SER A 60 -10.24 -8.82 -18.40
C SER A 60 -10.14 -8.86 -16.87
N MET A 61 -9.07 -8.29 -16.30
CA MET A 61 -8.96 -8.21 -14.83
C MET A 61 -10.11 -7.36 -14.27
N LEU A 62 -10.66 -7.69 -13.11
CA LEU A 62 -11.70 -6.89 -12.46
C LEU A 62 -11.15 -6.21 -11.21
N LEU A 63 -11.05 -4.87 -11.25
CA LEU A 63 -10.75 -4.04 -10.09
C LEU A 63 -12.06 -3.61 -9.40
N GLY A 64 -12.23 -3.93 -8.12
CA GLY A 64 -13.36 -3.47 -7.33
C GLY A 64 -12.96 -2.40 -6.31
N TYR A 65 -13.62 -1.25 -6.35
CA TYR A 65 -13.44 -0.20 -5.33
C TYR A 65 -14.64 0.73 -5.24
N TRP A 66 -14.66 1.62 -4.25
CA TRP A 66 -15.60 2.73 -4.21
C TRP A 66 -15.39 3.68 -5.40
N ASP A 67 -16.45 4.36 -5.84
CA ASP A 67 -16.42 5.42 -6.85
C ASP A 67 -15.80 6.72 -6.32
N ILE A 68 -14.57 6.60 -5.81
CA ILE A 68 -13.71 7.67 -5.31
C ILE A 68 -12.27 7.35 -5.70
N ARG A 69 -11.36 8.32 -5.58
CA ARG A 69 -9.91 8.12 -5.74
C ARG A 69 -9.39 7.06 -4.75
N GLY A 70 -9.42 7.39 -3.45
CA GLY A 70 -9.02 6.54 -2.32
C GLY A 70 -7.76 5.69 -2.54
N LEU A 71 -7.79 4.46 -2.02
CA LEU A 71 -6.67 3.50 -2.08
C LEU A 71 -6.45 2.89 -3.46
N ALA A 72 -7.42 3.01 -4.38
CA ALA A 72 -7.33 2.41 -5.71
C ALA A 72 -6.57 3.28 -6.72
N HIS A 73 -6.22 4.52 -6.39
CA HIS A 73 -5.62 5.45 -7.37
C HIS A 73 -4.29 4.93 -7.94
N ALA A 74 -3.36 4.52 -7.08
CA ALA A 74 -2.09 3.94 -7.52
C ALA A 74 -2.30 2.66 -8.36
N ILE A 75 -3.32 1.85 -8.03
CA ILE A 75 -3.64 0.62 -8.76
C ILE A 75 -4.14 0.97 -10.17
N ARG A 76 -5.09 1.91 -10.30
CA ARG A 76 -5.60 2.37 -11.60
C ARG A 76 -4.47 2.94 -12.47
N LEU A 77 -3.60 3.78 -11.90
CA LEU A 77 -2.44 4.32 -12.61
C LEU A 77 -1.50 3.22 -13.08
N LEU A 78 -1.23 2.21 -12.24
CA LEU A 78 -0.34 1.09 -12.60
C LEU A 78 -0.94 0.22 -13.71
N LEU A 79 -2.23 -0.10 -13.65
CA LEU A 79 -2.94 -0.84 -14.70
C LEU A 79 -2.87 -0.11 -16.06
N GLU A 80 -3.06 1.21 -16.06
CA GLU A 80 -2.98 2.02 -17.27
C GLU A 80 -1.54 2.13 -17.79
N PHE A 81 -0.56 2.28 -16.88
CA PHE A 81 0.86 2.32 -17.25
C PHE A 81 1.33 1.02 -17.91
N THR A 82 0.91 -0.12 -17.38
CA THR A 82 1.30 -1.44 -17.91
C THR A 82 0.42 -1.91 -19.08
N ASP A 83 -0.51 -1.07 -19.54
CA ASP A 83 -1.46 -1.38 -20.62
C ASP A 83 -2.27 -2.67 -20.34
N THR A 84 -2.55 -2.93 -19.07
CA THR A 84 -3.30 -4.12 -18.64
C THR A 84 -4.77 -3.93 -19.01
N CYS A 85 -5.36 -4.93 -19.66
CA CYS A 85 -6.81 -4.95 -19.90
C CYS A 85 -7.54 -5.23 -18.58
N TYR A 86 -8.33 -4.25 -18.12
CA TYR A 86 -9.13 -4.36 -16.91
C TYR A 86 -10.51 -3.70 -17.05
N GLU A 87 -11.46 -4.19 -16.29
CA GLU A 87 -12.74 -3.56 -15.98
C GLU A 87 -12.74 -3.07 -14.53
N GLU A 88 -13.57 -2.07 -14.25
CA GLU A 88 -13.71 -1.53 -12.90
C GLU A 88 -15.15 -1.67 -12.39
N LYS A 89 -15.34 -2.40 -11.29
CA LYS A 89 -16.57 -2.38 -10.52
C LYS A 89 -16.50 -1.26 -9.50
N ARG A 90 -17.17 -0.15 -9.79
CA ARG A 90 -17.31 0.99 -8.87
C ARG A 90 -18.56 0.84 -8.02
N TYR A 91 -18.36 0.84 -6.70
CA TYR A 91 -19.45 0.86 -5.72
C TYR A 91 -19.74 2.31 -5.32
N THR A 92 -21.01 2.69 -5.28
CA THR A 92 -21.42 4.03 -4.84
C THR A 92 -21.92 3.98 -3.39
N CYS A 93 -21.48 4.96 -2.59
CA CYS A 93 -22.03 5.19 -1.25
C CYS A 93 -23.21 6.18 -1.37
N GLY A 94 -24.32 5.92 -0.68
CA GLY A 94 -25.49 6.79 -0.61
C GLY A 94 -25.20 8.17 0.01
N GLU A 95 -26.20 9.04 0.02
CA GLU A 95 -26.08 10.37 0.63
C GLU A 95 -26.22 10.34 2.15
N ALA A 96 -25.85 11.45 2.79
CA ALA A 96 -26.10 11.67 4.21
C ALA A 96 -27.61 11.73 4.50
N PRO A 97 -28.05 11.34 5.72
CA PRO A 97 -27.24 10.87 6.85
C PRO A 97 -26.91 9.37 6.81
N ASP A 98 -27.57 8.61 5.93
CA ASP A 98 -27.56 7.14 5.98
C ASP A 98 -26.26 6.53 5.43
N TYR A 99 -25.65 7.18 4.43
CA TYR A 99 -24.44 6.71 3.76
C TYR A 99 -24.53 5.24 3.35
N ASP A 100 -25.61 4.89 2.64
CA ASP A 100 -25.90 3.51 2.26
C ASP A 100 -24.73 2.85 1.52
N ARG A 101 -24.37 1.64 1.95
CA ARG A 101 -23.26 0.83 1.41
C ARG A 101 -23.73 -0.50 0.84
N SER A 102 -25.04 -0.69 0.69
CA SER A 102 -25.69 -1.92 0.20
C SER A 102 -25.01 -2.49 -1.05
N GLN A 103 -24.72 -1.65 -2.06
CA GLN A 103 -24.07 -2.08 -3.31
C GLN A 103 -22.81 -2.93 -3.09
N TRP A 104 -22.01 -2.62 -2.07
CA TRP A 104 -20.85 -3.43 -1.69
C TRP A 104 -21.23 -4.54 -0.71
N LEU A 105 -21.97 -4.22 0.34
CA LEU A 105 -22.28 -5.16 1.42
C LEU A 105 -23.05 -6.39 0.92
N ASP A 106 -23.90 -6.22 -0.08
CA ASP A 106 -24.72 -7.28 -0.68
C ASP A 106 -23.90 -8.29 -1.49
N VAL A 107 -22.71 -7.90 -1.96
CA VAL A 107 -21.83 -8.77 -2.77
C VAL A 107 -20.53 -9.15 -2.04
N LYS A 108 -20.20 -8.49 -0.93
CA LYS A 108 -18.93 -8.64 -0.19
C LYS A 108 -18.51 -10.09 0.02
N PHE A 109 -19.43 -10.94 0.48
CA PHE A 109 -19.15 -12.35 0.78
C PHE A 109 -19.51 -13.31 -0.36
N LYS A 110 -19.87 -12.80 -1.54
CA LYS A 110 -20.26 -13.59 -2.73
C LYS A 110 -19.17 -13.65 -3.79
N LEU A 111 -18.07 -12.92 -3.59
CA LEU A 111 -16.94 -12.86 -4.53
C LEU A 111 -15.86 -13.92 -4.27
N ASP A 112 -16.00 -14.69 -3.17
CA ASP A 112 -15.05 -15.74 -2.79
C ASP A 112 -13.62 -15.17 -2.64
N LEU A 113 -13.52 -14.07 -1.89
CA LEU A 113 -12.28 -13.44 -1.45
C LEU A 113 -11.89 -14.03 -0.09
N ASP A 114 -10.62 -14.38 0.12
CA ASP A 114 -10.14 -14.92 1.41
C ASP A 114 -10.39 -13.94 2.58
N PHE A 115 -10.10 -12.66 2.33
CA PHE A 115 -10.35 -11.56 3.26
C PHE A 115 -11.17 -10.46 2.55
N PRO A 116 -12.52 -10.56 2.51
CA PRO A 116 -13.37 -9.65 1.75
C PRO A 116 -13.19 -8.18 2.12
N ASN A 117 -12.61 -7.40 1.20
CA ASN A 117 -12.29 -6.00 1.42
C ASN A 117 -12.23 -5.21 0.09
N LEU A 118 -12.13 -3.88 0.19
CA LEU A 118 -11.89 -2.98 -0.94
C LEU A 118 -10.56 -2.23 -0.74
N PRO A 119 -9.69 -2.11 -1.77
CA PRO A 119 -9.86 -2.67 -3.10
C PRO A 119 -9.66 -4.18 -3.16
N TYR A 120 -10.28 -4.80 -4.17
CA TYR A 120 -9.98 -6.15 -4.61
C TYR A 120 -9.58 -6.17 -6.09
N LEU A 121 -8.79 -7.17 -6.49
CA LEU A 121 -8.48 -7.47 -7.90
C LEU A 121 -8.80 -8.94 -8.15
N ILE A 122 -9.57 -9.23 -9.21
CA ILE A 122 -9.80 -10.59 -9.70
C ILE A 122 -9.13 -10.72 -11.05
N ASP A 123 -8.22 -11.68 -11.17
CA ASP A 123 -7.55 -12.04 -12.41
C ASP A 123 -7.56 -13.56 -12.58
N GLY A 124 -8.50 -14.05 -13.38
CA GLY A 124 -8.77 -15.49 -13.52
C GLY A 124 -9.05 -16.13 -12.16
N THR A 125 -8.18 -17.06 -11.74
CA THR A 125 -8.28 -17.75 -10.45
C THR A 125 -7.67 -16.98 -9.29
N HIS A 126 -6.94 -15.89 -9.56
CA HIS A 126 -6.30 -15.07 -8.52
C HIS A 126 -7.27 -14.01 -8.01
N LYS A 127 -7.56 -14.03 -6.72
CA LYS A 127 -8.48 -13.11 -6.07
C LYS A 127 -7.76 -12.43 -4.91
N LEU A 128 -7.39 -11.17 -5.09
CA LEU A 128 -6.54 -10.44 -4.16
C LEU A 128 -7.31 -9.33 -3.47
N THR A 129 -7.02 -9.12 -2.19
CA THR A 129 -7.36 -7.90 -1.45
C THR A 129 -6.09 -7.27 -0.89
N GLN A 130 -6.21 -6.10 -0.25
CA GLN A 130 -5.10 -5.23 0.17
C GLN A 130 -4.41 -4.51 -1.00
N SER A 131 -4.43 -3.17 -0.97
CA SER A 131 -3.92 -2.34 -2.07
C SER A 131 -2.45 -2.62 -2.40
N ASN A 132 -1.62 -2.80 -1.37
CA ASN A 132 -0.19 -3.06 -1.52
C ASN A 132 0.06 -4.46 -2.12
N ALA A 133 -0.70 -5.47 -1.72
CA ALA A 133 -0.60 -6.81 -2.30
C ALA A 133 -1.01 -6.83 -3.77
N ILE A 134 -2.07 -6.08 -4.14
CA ILE A 134 -2.52 -5.90 -5.52
C ILE A 134 -1.43 -5.20 -6.35
N LEU A 135 -0.86 -4.10 -5.85
CA LEU A 135 0.24 -3.39 -6.53
C LEU A 135 1.45 -4.29 -6.74
N ARG A 136 1.89 -5.01 -5.70
CA ARG A 136 3.01 -5.97 -5.81
C ARG A 136 2.71 -7.09 -6.79
N TYR A 137 1.47 -7.59 -6.85
CA TYR A 137 1.04 -8.60 -7.81
C TYR A 137 1.17 -8.12 -9.26
N LEU A 138 0.64 -6.93 -9.55
CA LEU A 138 0.78 -6.31 -10.88
C LEU A 138 2.25 -6.01 -11.18
N ALA A 139 2.98 -5.46 -10.23
CA ALA A 139 4.40 -5.13 -10.39
C ALA A 139 5.25 -6.34 -10.76
N ARG A 140 5.04 -7.49 -10.11
CA ARG A 140 5.75 -8.74 -10.43
C ARG A 140 5.52 -9.22 -11.85
N LYS A 141 4.32 -9.03 -12.40
CA LYS A 141 4.00 -9.41 -13.79
C LYS A 141 4.75 -8.58 -14.84
N HIS A 142 5.18 -7.38 -14.46
CA HIS A 142 5.80 -6.42 -15.37
C HIS A 142 7.24 -6.04 -14.98
N GLY A 143 7.84 -6.72 -14.01
CA GLY A 143 9.23 -6.45 -13.58
C GLY A 143 9.41 -5.13 -12.82
N LEU A 144 8.38 -4.63 -12.12
CA LEU A 144 8.37 -3.30 -11.49
C LEU A 144 8.60 -3.33 -9.96
N CYS A 145 9.32 -4.34 -9.45
CA CYS A 145 9.55 -4.55 -8.01
C CYS A 145 10.93 -4.13 -7.49
N GLY A 146 11.77 -3.51 -8.34
CA GLY A 146 13.21 -3.42 -8.09
C GLY A 146 13.92 -4.70 -8.54
N GLU A 147 15.09 -4.54 -9.14
CA GLU A 147 15.91 -5.62 -9.69
C GLU A 147 17.01 -6.02 -8.71
N THR A 148 17.72 -5.02 -8.14
CA THR A 148 18.77 -5.25 -7.14
C THR A 148 18.24 -5.29 -5.71
N GLU A 149 19.05 -5.78 -4.77
CA GLU A 149 18.69 -5.79 -3.35
C GLU A 149 18.50 -4.36 -2.81
N GLU A 150 19.35 -3.43 -3.24
CA GLU A 150 19.24 -2.03 -2.87
C GLU A 150 17.91 -1.43 -3.33
N GLU A 151 17.51 -1.68 -4.59
CA GLU A 151 16.23 -1.19 -5.12
C GLU A 151 15.04 -1.81 -4.37
N ARG A 152 15.11 -3.09 -3.99
CA ARG A 152 14.07 -3.76 -3.20
C ARG A 152 13.94 -3.16 -1.81
N ILE A 153 15.07 -2.88 -1.14
CA ILE A 153 15.11 -2.18 0.15
C ILE A 153 14.45 -0.80 0.00
N GLN A 154 14.79 -0.03 -1.04
CA GLN A 154 14.16 1.27 -1.28
C GLN A 154 12.63 1.14 -1.46
N VAL A 155 12.18 0.15 -2.25
CA VAL A 155 10.75 -0.11 -2.49
C VAL A 155 10.02 -0.47 -1.20
N ASP A 156 10.60 -1.35 -0.38
CA ASP A 156 9.98 -1.83 0.86
C ASP A 156 9.86 -0.71 1.91
N ILE A 157 10.90 0.13 2.07
CA ILE A 157 10.86 1.29 2.96
C ILE A 157 9.75 2.25 2.52
N GLN A 158 9.70 2.56 1.22
CA GLN A 158 8.72 3.50 0.68
C GLN A 158 7.28 3.01 0.84
N GLU A 159 7.01 1.76 0.50
CA GLU A 159 5.65 1.20 0.58
C GLU A 159 5.06 1.38 1.99
N ASN A 160 5.87 1.12 3.01
CA ASN A 160 5.45 1.23 4.41
C ASN A 160 5.37 2.70 4.86
N GLN A 161 6.39 3.51 4.58
CA GLN A 161 6.41 4.93 4.95
C GLN A 161 5.28 5.74 4.29
N LEU A 162 4.88 5.37 3.08
CA LEU A 162 3.77 5.99 2.36
C LEU A 162 2.43 5.57 2.94
N MET A 163 2.30 4.34 3.45
CA MET A 163 1.09 3.92 4.16
C MET A 163 0.93 4.72 5.46
N ASP A 164 2.00 4.89 6.25
CA ASP A 164 1.95 5.71 7.47
C ASP A 164 1.55 7.15 7.17
N THR A 165 2.13 7.74 6.13
CA THR A 165 1.79 9.11 5.72
C THR A 165 0.36 9.22 5.21
N ARG A 166 -0.12 8.24 4.45
CA ARG A 166 -1.51 8.15 4.01
C ARG A 166 -2.46 8.10 5.21
N MET A 167 -2.17 7.24 6.18
CA MET A 167 -3.02 7.05 7.34
C MET A 167 -3.06 8.29 8.23
N LEU A 168 -1.98 9.07 8.31
CA LEU A 168 -1.99 10.36 9.00
C LEU A 168 -2.96 11.36 8.34
N LEU A 169 -2.86 11.53 7.02
CA LEU A 169 -3.76 12.43 6.28
C LEU A 169 -5.21 11.94 6.37
N ALA A 170 -5.45 10.63 6.21
CA ALA A 170 -6.78 10.06 6.33
C ALA A 170 -7.36 10.29 7.74
N THR A 171 -6.59 10.04 8.80
CA THR A 171 -7.03 10.27 10.18
C THR A 171 -7.46 11.72 10.39
N LEU A 172 -6.70 12.67 9.87
CA LEU A 172 -7.08 14.08 9.88
C LEU A 172 -8.40 14.30 9.13
N CYS A 173 -8.48 13.89 7.86
CA CYS A 173 -9.62 14.17 6.98
C CYS A 173 -10.94 13.54 7.45
N TYR A 174 -10.91 12.44 8.20
CA TYR A 174 -12.11 11.80 8.76
C TYR A 174 -12.40 12.23 10.21
N SER A 175 -11.52 12.99 10.86
CA SER A 175 -11.73 13.44 12.23
C SER A 175 -12.89 14.43 12.33
N PRO A 176 -13.81 14.31 13.31
CA PRO A 176 -14.80 15.35 13.59
C PRO A 176 -14.17 16.68 13.99
N ASP A 177 -12.93 16.67 14.50
CA ASP A 177 -12.15 17.84 14.89
C ASP A 177 -11.18 18.31 13.79
N PHE A 178 -11.45 17.99 12.52
CA PHE A 178 -10.61 18.33 11.36
C PHE A 178 -10.05 19.77 11.41
N GLU A 179 -10.90 20.77 11.61
CA GLU A 179 -10.50 22.19 11.63
C GLU A 179 -9.53 22.52 12.79
N LYS A 180 -9.63 21.81 13.92
CA LYS A 180 -8.73 22.01 15.07
C LYS A 180 -7.39 21.32 14.87
N LEU A 181 -7.37 20.17 14.21
CA LEU A 181 -6.18 19.33 14.01
C LEU A 181 -5.36 19.75 12.78
N LYS A 182 -6.00 20.36 11.79
CA LYS A 182 -5.37 20.77 10.53
C LYS A 182 -4.15 21.69 10.72
N PRO A 183 -4.15 22.72 11.60
CA PRO A 183 -2.99 23.60 11.77
C PRO A 183 -1.71 22.85 12.17
N GLU A 184 -1.81 21.89 13.10
CA GLU A 184 -0.64 21.11 13.54
C GLU A 184 -0.12 20.20 12.41
N TYR A 185 -1.03 19.58 11.65
CA TYR A 185 -0.64 18.81 10.46
C TYR A 185 0.11 19.68 9.44
N LEU A 186 -0.38 20.90 9.17
CA LEU A 186 0.24 21.82 8.23
C LEU A 186 1.63 22.27 8.71
N LYS A 187 1.82 22.43 10.02
CA LYS A 187 3.12 22.79 10.61
C LYS A 187 4.18 21.72 10.38
N GLY A 188 3.82 20.43 10.51
CA GLY A 188 4.75 19.30 10.29
C GLY A 188 4.92 18.90 8.82
N LEU A 189 4.08 19.39 7.91
CA LEU A 189 4.09 18.98 6.52
C LEU A 189 5.41 19.28 5.77
N PRO A 190 6.04 20.47 5.90
CA PRO A 190 7.30 20.76 5.21
C PRO A 190 8.43 19.81 5.60
N GLU A 191 8.57 19.48 6.89
CA GLU A 191 9.59 18.55 7.38
C GLU A 191 9.38 17.15 6.80
N LYS A 192 8.13 16.70 6.70
CA LYS A 192 7.81 15.41 6.08
C LYS A 192 8.13 15.40 4.59
N LEU A 193 7.80 16.46 3.84
CA LEU A 193 8.14 16.58 2.42
C LEU A 193 9.66 16.68 2.19
N GLN A 194 10.39 17.30 3.11
CA GLN A 194 11.85 17.34 3.09
C GLN A 194 12.46 15.94 3.16
N LEU A 195 11.90 15.03 3.96
CA LEU A 195 12.36 13.63 4.03
C LEU A 195 12.18 12.91 2.68
N TYR A 196 11.04 13.09 2.01
CA TYR A 196 10.83 12.52 0.66
C TYR A 196 11.77 13.14 -0.37
N SER A 197 11.99 14.46 -0.32
CA SER A 197 12.92 15.15 -1.21
C SER A 197 14.36 14.64 -1.03
N GLN A 198 14.82 14.48 0.22
CA GLN A 198 16.14 13.92 0.52
C GLN A 198 16.25 12.47 0.08
N PHE A 199 15.19 11.69 0.33
CA PHE A 199 15.14 10.28 -0.05
C PHE A 199 15.15 10.08 -1.57
N LEU A 200 14.52 10.95 -2.36
CA LEU A 200 14.63 10.92 -3.83
C LEU A 200 16.03 11.37 -4.28
N GLY A 201 16.56 12.42 -3.66
CA GLY A 201 17.85 13.00 -4.00
C GLY A 201 17.89 13.46 -5.46
N LYS A 202 18.83 12.91 -6.23
CA LYS A 202 19.03 13.22 -7.66
C LYS A 202 18.46 12.15 -8.61
N ARG A 203 17.86 11.08 -8.06
CA ARG A 203 17.36 9.98 -8.89
C ARG A 203 16.11 10.39 -9.66
N PRO A 204 15.87 9.83 -10.87
CA PRO A 204 14.64 10.09 -11.61
C PRO A 204 13.42 9.42 -10.96
N TRP A 205 13.63 8.27 -10.29
CA TRP A 205 12.62 7.47 -9.61
C TRP A 205 13.10 7.11 -8.20
N PHE A 206 12.17 6.78 -7.31
CA PHE A 206 12.49 6.63 -5.90
C PHE A 206 13.32 5.38 -5.59
N ALA A 207 13.21 4.32 -6.39
CA ALA A 207 14.04 3.13 -6.20
C ALA A 207 15.42 3.24 -6.88
N GLY A 208 15.56 4.08 -7.91
CA GLY A 208 16.76 4.14 -8.74
C GLY A 208 16.52 4.81 -10.10
N ASP A 209 17.13 4.25 -11.15
CA ASP A 209 17.02 4.76 -12.51
C ASP A 209 15.77 4.25 -13.25
N LYS A 210 15.14 3.19 -12.74
CA LYS A 210 13.93 2.58 -13.30
C LYS A 210 12.73 2.85 -12.39
N ILE A 211 11.57 3.03 -13.02
CA ILE A 211 10.29 3.16 -12.31
C ILE A 211 9.88 1.83 -11.69
N THR A 212 9.31 1.88 -10.50
CA THR A 212 8.74 0.75 -9.77
C THR A 212 7.31 1.05 -9.35
N PHE A 213 6.58 0.07 -8.80
CA PHE A 213 5.25 0.34 -8.26
C PHE A 213 5.25 1.33 -7.08
N ALA A 214 6.38 1.48 -6.39
CA ALA A 214 6.51 2.44 -5.29
C ALA A 214 6.33 3.89 -5.78
N ASP A 215 6.80 4.22 -6.99
CA ASP A 215 6.63 5.54 -7.57
C ASP A 215 5.15 5.92 -7.78
N PHE A 216 4.28 4.94 -8.03
CA PHE A 216 2.83 5.14 -8.15
C PHE A 216 2.18 5.48 -6.80
N LEU A 217 2.69 4.89 -5.71
CA LEU A 217 2.28 5.22 -4.35
C LEU A 217 2.78 6.62 -3.97
N VAL A 218 4.03 6.96 -4.31
CA VAL A 218 4.60 8.27 -4.01
C VAL A 218 3.84 9.37 -4.76
N TYR A 219 3.62 9.18 -6.06
CA TYR A 219 2.82 10.10 -6.87
C TYR A 219 1.45 10.37 -6.25
N ASP A 220 0.75 9.30 -5.85
CA ASP A 220 -0.59 9.44 -5.27
C ASP A 220 -0.57 10.27 -3.98
N ILE A 221 0.41 10.06 -3.10
CA ILE A 221 0.53 10.82 -1.84
C ILE A 221 0.93 12.28 -2.09
N LEU A 222 1.87 12.53 -2.99
CA LEU A 222 2.30 13.89 -3.32
C LEU A 222 1.18 14.67 -4.03
N ASP A 223 0.42 14.05 -4.94
CA ASP A 223 -0.72 14.72 -5.58
C ASP A 223 -1.86 14.98 -4.57
N GLN A 224 -2.17 14.04 -3.67
CA GLN A 224 -3.15 14.30 -2.61
C GLN A 224 -2.72 15.47 -1.72
N THR A 225 -1.43 15.53 -1.38
CA THR A 225 -0.88 16.63 -0.58
C THR A 225 -0.96 17.96 -1.35
N ARG A 226 -0.67 17.96 -2.66
CA ARG A 226 -0.81 19.13 -3.56
C ARG A 226 -2.26 19.59 -3.69
N ILE A 227 -3.23 18.67 -3.67
CA ILE A 227 -4.66 19.00 -3.64
C ILE A 227 -5.06 19.56 -2.27
N PHE A 228 -4.51 19.04 -1.18
CA PHE A 228 -4.79 19.49 0.18
C PHE A 228 -4.19 20.87 0.48
N VAL A 229 -2.97 21.11 0.01
CA VAL A 229 -2.19 22.34 0.21
C VAL A 229 -1.52 22.71 -1.12
N PRO A 230 -2.18 23.52 -1.96
CA PRO A 230 -1.57 24.03 -3.18
C PRO A 230 -0.25 24.74 -2.88
N GLY A 231 0.77 24.51 -3.71
CA GLY A 231 2.11 25.10 -3.55
C GLY A 231 3.02 24.40 -2.52
N CYS A 232 2.54 23.36 -1.81
CA CYS A 232 3.36 22.68 -0.79
C CYS A 232 4.67 22.06 -1.31
N LEU A 233 4.78 21.84 -2.63
CA LEU A 233 5.96 21.27 -3.27
C LEU A 233 6.94 22.33 -3.80
N ASP A 234 6.63 23.64 -3.71
CA ASP A 234 7.44 24.70 -4.34
C ASP A 234 8.85 24.82 -3.77
N ALA A 235 9.03 24.45 -2.49
CA ALA A 235 10.34 24.39 -1.86
C ALA A 235 11.18 23.15 -2.25
N PHE A 236 10.60 22.19 -3.00
CA PHE A 236 11.23 20.90 -3.32
C PHE A 236 11.27 20.66 -4.84
N PRO A 237 12.22 21.30 -5.57
CA PRO A 237 12.28 21.21 -7.03
C PRO A 237 12.33 19.76 -7.55
N ASN A 238 13.09 18.88 -6.90
CA ASN A 238 13.18 17.47 -7.32
C ASN A 238 11.86 16.70 -7.19
N LEU A 239 11.02 17.03 -6.21
CA LEU A 239 9.67 16.46 -6.09
C LEU A 239 8.76 17.02 -7.20
N LYS A 240 8.86 18.31 -7.54
CA LYS A 240 8.10 18.88 -8.68
C LYS A 240 8.52 18.25 -10.02
N ASP A 241 9.82 18.00 -10.18
CA ASP A 241 10.35 17.31 -11.37
C ASP A 241 9.87 15.86 -11.43
N PHE A 242 9.85 15.15 -10.30
CA PHE A 242 9.26 13.81 -10.20
C PHE A 242 7.77 13.81 -10.61
N MET A 243 6.97 14.73 -10.07
CA MET A 243 5.54 14.85 -10.41
C MET A 243 5.36 15.09 -11.91
N SER A 244 6.11 16.02 -12.48
CA SER A 244 6.05 16.36 -13.91
C SER A 244 6.49 15.18 -14.79
N ARG A 245 7.53 14.45 -14.37
CA ARG A 245 8.03 13.26 -15.07
C ARG A 245 7.00 12.14 -15.07
N PHE A 246 6.36 11.87 -13.92
CA PHE A 246 5.33 10.85 -13.79
C PHE A 246 4.11 11.17 -14.64
N GLU A 247 3.59 12.41 -14.56
CA GLU A 247 2.44 12.88 -15.35
C GLU A 247 2.75 12.95 -16.86
N GLY A 248 4.02 13.09 -17.22
CA GLY A 248 4.53 13.09 -18.59
C GLY A 248 4.70 11.70 -19.22
N LEU A 249 4.59 10.61 -18.44
CA LEU A 249 4.64 9.25 -19.01
C LEU A 249 3.50 9.08 -20.03
N PRO A 250 3.74 8.62 -21.27
CA PRO A 250 2.73 8.64 -22.34
C PRO A 250 1.39 8.00 -21.97
N LYS A 251 1.42 6.81 -21.34
CA LYS A 251 0.23 6.09 -20.89
C LYS A 251 -0.50 6.81 -19.75
N ILE A 252 0.24 7.38 -18.80
CA ILE A 252 -0.32 8.16 -17.69
C ILE A 252 -0.95 9.46 -18.20
N SER A 253 -0.25 10.21 -19.04
CA SER A 253 -0.75 11.46 -19.64
C SER A 253 -2.03 11.22 -20.45
N ALA A 254 -2.06 10.14 -21.24
CA ALA A 254 -3.26 9.74 -21.99
C ALA A 254 -4.41 9.38 -21.06
N TYR A 255 -4.15 8.58 -20.02
CA TYR A 255 -5.16 8.21 -19.04
C TYR A 255 -5.74 9.43 -18.32
N MET A 256 -4.89 10.37 -17.85
CA MET A 256 -5.31 11.58 -17.15
C MET A 256 -6.20 12.52 -17.97
N LYS A 257 -6.13 12.44 -19.30
CA LYS A 257 -6.98 13.19 -20.24
C LYS A 257 -8.28 12.45 -20.59
N SER A 258 -8.42 11.20 -20.18
CA SER A 258 -9.59 10.37 -20.44
C SER A 258 -10.68 10.57 -19.39
N SER A 259 -11.92 10.21 -19.74
CA SER A 259 -13.06 10.20 -18.81
C SER A 259 -12.94 9.14 -17.70
N ARG A 260 -12.01 8.18 -17.83
CA ARG A 260 -11.76 7.16 -16.79
C ARG A 260 -11.03 7.73 -15.58
N PHE A 261 -10.28 8.82 -15.76
CA PHE A 261 -9.43 9.39 -14.73
C PHE A 261 -10.22 9.96 -13.57
N LEU A 262 -10.14 9.28 -12.42
CA LEU A 262 -10.81 9.67 -11.19
C LEU A 262 -9.84 10.35 -10.23
N ARG A 263 -9.65 11.67 -10.40
CA ARG A 263 -8.76 12.48 -9.57
C ARG A 263 -9.35 12.78 -8.19
N VAL A 264 -10.65 13.04 -8.14
CA VAL A 264 -11.43 13.44 -6.96
C VAL A 264 -12.82 12.78 -7.03
N PRO A 265 -13.52 12.57 -5.89
CA PRO A 265 -13.13 12.90 -4.53
C PRO A 265 -11.99 12.02 -3.99
N VAL A 266 -11.10 12.60 -3.20
CA VAL A 266 -9.97 11.92 -2.54
C VAL A 266 -10.48 10.93 -1.48
N CYS A 267 -11.43 11.38 -0.65
CA CYS A 267 -12.01 10.62 0.45
C CYS A 267 -13.50 10.34 0.25
N ALA A 268 -14.04 9.39 1.01
CA ALA A 268 -15.45 9.02 0.99
C ALA A 268 -16.35 10.16 1.53
N LYS A 269 -17.66 10.03 1.31
CA LYS A 269 -18.67 11.04 1.68
C LYS A 269 -18.74 11.36 3.17
N THR A 270 -18.22 10.48 4.03
CA THR A 270 -18.18 10.67 5.49
C THR A 270 -16.99 11.51 5.95
N ALA A 271 -16.00 11.78 5.09
CA ALA A 271 -14.85 12.61 5.44
C ALA A 271 -15.24 14.09 5.56
N LYS A 272 -14.58 14.80 6.47
CA LYS A 272 -14.68 16.26 6.61
C LYS A 272 -13.98 17.01 5.49
N TRP A 273 -12.96 16.40 4.88
CA TRP A 273 -12.32 16.91 3.67
C TRP A 273 -12.25 15.84 2.59
N ARG A 274 -12.59 16.21 1.34
CA ARG A 274 -12.71 15.27 0.22
C ARG A 274 -11.93 15.68 -1.03
N GLY A 275 -11.25 16.83 -1.02
CA GLY A 275 -10.55 17.38 -2.20
C GLY A 275 -11.47 17.87 -3.32
N ILE A 276 -12.75 18.10 -3.01
CA ILE A 276 -13.75 18.78 -3.85
C ILE A 276 -14.35 19.93 -3.08
#